data_AF-A0A9X3GSA1-F1
#
_entry.id   AF-A0A9X3GSA1-F1
#
_cell.length_a   1.000
_cell.length_b   1.000
_cell.length_c   1.000
_cell.angle_alpha   90.00
_cell.angle_beta   90.00
_cell.angle_gamma   90.00
#
_symmetry.space_group_name_H-M   'P 1'
#
loop_
_entity.id
_entity.type
_entity.pdbx_description
1 polymer ?
#
loop_
_entity_poly.entity_id
_entity_poly.type
_entity_poly.pdbx_seq_one_letter_code
_entity_poly.pdbx_strand_id
1 'polypeptide(L)'
;MIPIAAVSAPVIASYLEPHQARTRKPTAYEDLLGDSIERAYAAGHHAIDDLLAYLNKAGPLGPDGQAWTPETFQAEMARLGA
;
A
#
# COMPACT_ATOMS: atom_id res chain seq x y z
N MET A 1 -34.24 -19.59 1.64
CA MET A 1 -33.21 -19.00 2.53
C MET A 1 -32.36 -20.14 3.05
N ILE A 2 -31.21 -20.42 2.41
CA ILE A 2 -30.27 -21.48 2.82
C ILE A 2 -29.03 -20.78 3.38
N PRO A 3 -28.54 -21.10 4.59
CA PRO A 3 -27.32 -20.50 5.11
C PRO A 3 -26.08 -21.15 4.46
N ILE A 4 -25.20 -20.33 3.91
CA ILE A 4 -23.84 -20.75 3.50
C ILE A 4 -23.03 -20.94 4.78
N ALA A 5 -22.67 -22.20 5.07
CA ALA A 5 -21.69 -22.51 6.09
C ALA A 5 -20.31 -22.02 5.63
N ALA A 6 -19.62 -21.26 6.48
CA ALA A 6 -18.23 -20.90 6.26
C ALA A 6 -17.37 -22.18 6.28
N VAL A 7 -16.98 -22.65 5.10
CA VAL A 7 -15.96 -23.70 4.95
C VAL A 7 -14.63 -23.09 5.42
N SER A 8 -14.18 -23.51 6.60
CA SER A 8 -12.81 -23.22 7.05
C SER A 8 -11.90 -24.25 6.39
N ALA A 9 -11.18 -23.84 5.34
CA ALA A 9 -10.14 -24.67 4.74
C ALA A 9 -8.94 -24.75 5.70
N PRO A 10 -8.32 -25.92 5.90
CA PRO A 10 -7.10 -26.02 6.69
C PRO A 10 -6.00 -25.21 6.00
N VAL A 11 -5.37 -24.30 6.75
CA VAL A 11 -4.17 -23.59 6.31
C VAL A 11 -3.05 -24.61 6.28
N ILE A 12 -2.93 -25.34 5.16
CA ILE A 12 -1.67 -26.00 4.85
C ILE A 12 -0.68 -24.86 4.66
N ALA A 13 0.24 -24.72 5.62
CA ALA A 13 1.36 -23.81 5.49
C ALA A 13 2.13 -24.21 4.22
N SER A 14 1.81 -23.52 3.13
CA SER A 14 2.62 -23.48 1.93
C SER A 14 4.05 -23.18 2.38
N TYR A 15 5.07 -23.74 1.73
CA TYR A 15 6.49 -23.41 1.98
C TYR A 15 6.84 -21.92 1.78
N LEU A 16 5.83 -21.06 1.61
CA LEU A 16 5.92 -19.62 1.62
C LEU A 16 6.09 -19.18 3.08
N GLU A 17 7.29 -18.72 3.42
CA GLU A 17 7.53 -17.88 4.59
C GLU A 17 7.29 -16.42 4.16
N PRO A 18 6.10 -15.84 4.41
CA PRO A 18 5.80 -14.51 3.91
C PRO A 18 6.60 -13.46 4.68
N HIS A 19 7.60 -12.87 4.02
CA HIS A 19 8.38 -11.76 4.57
C HIS A 19 7.59 -10.44 4.61
N GLN A 20 6.50 -10.32 3.85
CA GLN A 20 5.56 -9.21 3.91
C GLN A 20 4.12 -9.71 3.99
N ALA A 21 3.77 -10.30 5.14
CA ALA A 21 2.38 -10.55 5.51
C ALA A 21 1.90 -9.48 6.49
N ARG A 22 0.85 -8.74 6.11
CA ARG A 22 0.21 -7.78 7.02
C ARG A 22 -0.44 -8.52 8.19
N THR A 23 -0.21 -8.06 9.42
CA THR A 23 -0.80 -8.63 10.65
C THR A 23 -2.06 -7.90 11.11
N ARG A 24 -2.39 -6.76 10.47
CA ARG A 24 -3.58 -5.95 10.74
C ARG A 24 -4.22 -5.45 9.45
N LYS A 25 -5.47 -4.99 9.56
CA LYS A 25 -6.14 -4.26 8.48
C LYS A 25 -5.37 -2.97 8.15
N PRO A 26 -5.27 -2.57 6.86
CA PRO A 26 -4.77 -1.26 6.49
C PRO A 26 -5.57 -0.13 7.15
N THR A 27 -4.91 0.99 7.40
CA THR A 27 -5.58 2.24 7.75
C THR A 27 -6.15 2.89 6.49
N ALA A 28 -7.09 3.83 6.64
CA ALA A 28 -7.62 4.59 5.50
C ALA A 28 -6.52 5.34 4.74
N TYR A 29 -5.50 5.83 5.44
CA TYR A 29 -4.33 6.47 4.82
C TYR A 29 -3.53 5.47 3.97
N GLU A 30 -3.28 4.26 4.47
CA GLU A 30 -2.55 3.21 3.74
C GLU A 30 -3.31 2.73 2.50
N ASP A 31 -4.63 2.61 2.59
CA ASP A 31 -5.48 2.29 1.44
C ASP A 31 -5.41 3.41 0.38
N LEU A 32 -5.57 4.68 0.80
CA LEU A 32 -5.49 5.82 -0.12
C LEU A 32 -4.11 5.99 -0.77
N LEU A 33 -3.04 5.74 -0.01
CA LEU A 33 -1.68 5.78 -0.53
C LEU A 33 -1.45 4.66 -1.55
N GLY A 34 -1.86 3.43 -1.24
CA GLY A 34 -1.79 2.29 -2.16
C GLY A 34 -2.54 2.56 -3.47
N ASP A 35 -3.80 2.95 -3.37
CA ASP A 35 -4.64 3.34 -4.51
C ASP A 35 -3.99 4.42 -5.39
N SER A 36 -3.36 5.42 -4.76
CA SER A 36 -2.74 6.53 -5.49
C SER A 36 -1.48 6.09 -6.22
N ILE A 37 -0.67 5.22 -5.61
CA ILE A 37 0.51 4.62 -6.24
C ILE A 37 0.09 3.73 -7.42
N GLU A 38 -0.93 2.87 -7.24
CA GLU A 38 -1.45 2.00 -8.30
C GLU A 38 -1.95 2.82 -9.51
N ARG A 39 -2.69 3.91 -9.28
CA ARG A 39 -3.14 4.81 -10.34
C ARG A 39 -1.99 5.51 -11.06
N ALA A 40 -0.96 5.95 -10.33
CA ALA A 40 0.21 6.58 -10.92
C ALA A 40 0.93 5.62 -11.88
N TYR A 41 1.15 4.37 -11.44
CA TYR A 41 1.77 3.34 -12.27
C TYR A 41 0.90 2.97 -13.47
N ALA A 42 -0.42 2.87 -13.30
CA ALA A 42 -1.37 2.64 -14.39
C ALA A 42 -1.36 3.78 -15.44
N ALA A 43 -1.05 5.01 -15.02
CA ALA A 43 -0.89 6.17 -15.89
C ALA A 43 0.51 6.29 -16.54
N GLY A 44 1.43 5.37 -16.26
CA GLY A 44 2.78 5.35 -16.83
C GLY A 44 3.85 6.10 -16.02
N HIS A 45 3.54 6.56 -14.81
CA HIS A 45 4.52 7.20 -13.92
C HIS A 45 5.36 6.12 -13.21
N HIS A 46 6.42 5.67 -13.87
CA HIS A 46 7.26 4.57 -13.34
C HIS A 46 8.58 5.05 -12.73
N ALA A 47 8.99 6.28 -13.02
CA ALA A 47 10.13 6.92 -12.36
C ALA A 47 9.70 7.54 -11.02
N ILE A 48 10.64 7.58 -10.06
CA ILE A 48 10.36 8.11 -8.72
C ILE A 48 9.87 9.56 -8.79
N ASP A 49 10.52 10.43 -9.56
CA ASP A 49 10.15 11.84 -9.66
C ASP A 49 8.73 12.03 -10.23
N ASP A 50 8.35 11.22 -11.23
CA ASP A 50 7.01 11.24 -11.82
C ASP A 50 5.94 10.76 -10.82
N LEU A 51 6.24 9.71 -10.05
CA LEU A 51 5.36 9.21 -8.99
C LEU A 51 5.14 10.28 -7.93
N LEU A 52 6.21 10.91 -7.43
CA LEU A 52 6.10 11.93 -6.38
C LEU A 52 5.37 13.18 -6.88
N ALA A 53 5.60 13.58 -8.14
CA ALA A 53 4.85 14.66 -8.78
C ALA A 53 3.35 14.34 -8.86
N TYR A 54 3.00 13.10 -9.22
CA TYR A 54 1.60 12.65 -9.22
C TYR A 54 0.99 12.67 -7.82
N LEU A 55 1.68 12.10 -6.82
CA LEU A 55 1.19 12.05 -5.44
C LEU A 55 0.99 13.46 -4.85
N ASN A 56 1.93 14.37 -5.08
CA ASN A 56 1.81 15.76 -4.62
C ASN A 56 0.67 16.54 -5.30
N LYS A 57 0.24 16.10 -6.49
CA LYS A 57 -0.86 16.74 -7.23
C LYS A 57 -2.23 16.15 -6.90
N ALA A 58 -2.31 14.84 -6.73
CA ALA A 58 -3.59 14.10 -6.73
C ALA A 58 -3.67 12.98 -5.68
N GLY A 59 -2.59 12.67 -4.98
CA GLY A 59 -2.54 11.65 -3.93
C GLY A 59 -2.71 12.25 -2.52
N PRO A 60 -2.61 11.41 -1.48
CA PRO A 60 -2.53 11.91 -0.11
C PRO A 60 -1.23 12.68 0.10
N LEU A 61 -1.25 13.65 1.02
CA LEU A 61 -0.04 14.30 1.50
C LEU A 61 0.88 13.25 2.17
N GLY A 62 2.18 13.54 2.14
CA GLY A 62 3.16 12.76 2.87
C GLY A 62 2.97 12.84 4.38
N PRO A 63 3.82 12.13 5.14
CA PRO A 63 3.81 12.17 6.60
C PRO A 63 3.77 13.62 7.14
N ASP A 64 3.01 13.82 8.20
CA ASP A 64 2.78 15.14 8.84
C ASP A 64 2.20 16.23 7.90
N GLY A 65 1.55 15.81 6.81
CA GLY A 65 0.92 16.72 5.84
C GLY A 65 1.92 17.43 4.92
N GLN A 66 3.16 16.96 4.85
CA GLN A 66 4.20 17.55 4.00
C GLN A 66 4.10 17.04 2.56
N ALA A 67 4.70 17.78 1.62
CA ALA A 67 4.88 17.29 0.27
C ALA A 67 5.82 16.07 0.27
N TRP A 68 5.57 15.15 -0.65
CA TRP A 68 6.45 14.01 -0.90
C TRP A 68 7.78 14.47 -1.49
N THR A 69 8.85 13.98 -0.89
CA THR A 69 10.22 13.99 -1.40
C THR A 69 10.72 12.55 -1.48
N PRO A 70 11.79 12.24 -2.22
CA PRO A 70 12.36 10.89 -2.24
C PRO A 70 12.68 10.36 -0.85
N GLU A 71 13.18 11.22 0.04
CA GLU A 71 13.55 10.87 1.41
C GLU A 71 12.32 10.54 2.25
N THR A 72 11.28 11.38 2.22
CA THR A 72 10.05 11.14 3.00
C THR A 72 9.27 9.94 2.47
N PHE A 73 9.27 9.73 1.16
CA PHE A 73 8.68 8.55 0.54
C PHE A 73 9.40 7.26 0.96
N GLN A 74 10.72 7.22 0.86
CA GLN A 74 11.50 6.04 1.28
C GLN A 74 11.35 5.76 2.77
N ALA A 75 11.37 6.79 3.62
CA ALA A 75 11.17 6.64 5.06
C ALA A 75 9.79 6.04 5.37
N GLU A 76 8.75 6.50 4.68
CA GLU A 76 7.40 5.98 4.87
C GLU A 76 7.26 4.54 4.37
N MET A 77 7.81 4.20 3.20
CA MET A 77 7.78 2.83 2.69
C MET A 77 8.54 1.87 3.63
N ALA A 78 9.66 2.32 4.21
CA ALA A 78 10.40 1.55 5.20
C ALA A 78 9.57 1.36 6.49
N ARG A 79 8.89 2.40 6.97
CA ARG A 79 8.02 2.33 8.16
C ARG A 79 6.83 1.39 7.95
N LEU A 80 6.21 1.42 6.77
CA LEU A 80 5.05 0.59 6.42
C LEU A 80 5.43 -0.86 6.10
N GLY A 81 6.66 -1.10 5.67
CA GLY A 81 7.19 -2.43 5.33
C GLY A 81 7.86 -3.17 6.49
N ALA A 82 8.00 -2.53 7.66
CA ALA A 82 8.59 -3.08 8.88
C ALA A 82 7.67 -4.01 9.67
#